data_AF-A0A7W7Y0U9-F1
#
_entry.id   AF-A0A7W7Y0U9-F1
#
_cell.length_a   1.000
_cell.length_b   1.000
_cell.length_c   1.000
_cell.angle_alpha   90.00
_cell.angle_beta   90.00
_cell.angle_gamma   90.00
#
_symmetry.space_group_name_H-M   'P 1'
#
loop_
_entity.id
_entity.type
_entity.pdbx_description
1 polymer ?
#
loop_
_entity_poly.entity_id
_entity_poly.type
_entity_poly.pdbx_seq_one_letter_code
_entity_poly.pdbx_strand_id
1 'polypeptide(L)'
;MKSLRVGVAAALVMVAGCSGSPARPEGGPLPYRPTGGCAPDLSQVQPQPLIAADAKGRVGRVDFRALAQCLTGEDGEAEPVVLFQLGDREPPFSIEVVLFADRDSALAAAVEILDGGFGTLDRHGFDSFTSRNGRFTLTTFVNDRQAGASYLLLRPDRQWLNSQMQLVSGNRWTTVWSTGAVMGAYSDGTETTQRLVLRDDGKFTVEVKAYAPKTLEISRP
;
A
#
# COMPACT_ATOMS: atom_id res chain seq x y z
N MET A 1 65.41 -37.29 34.03
CA MET A 1 64.19 -38.04 33.64
C MET A 1 63.11 -37.79 34.68
N LYS A 2 62.14 -36.91 34.40
CA LYS A 2 60.90 -36.73 35.17
C LYS A 2 59.79 -36.33 34.19
N SER A 3 58.63 -36.96 34.40
CA SER A 3 57.55 -37.15 33.44
C SER A 3 56.55 -35.99 33.37
N LEU A 4 56.03 -35.79 32.16
CA LEU A 4 54.65 -35.52 31.73
C LEU A 4 53.63 -35.00 32.78
N ARG A 5 52.90 -33.93 32.39
CA ARG A 5 51.42 -33.95 32.20
C ARG A 5 50.95 -32.59 31.65
N VAL A 6 50.72 -32.55 30.34
CA VAL A 6 49.97 -31.48 29.67
C VAL A 6 48.49 -31.84 29.80
N GLY A 7 47.74 -31.06 30.57
CA GLY A 7 46.29 -31.18 30.68
C GLY A 7 45.63 -30.43 29.52
N VAL A 8 45.09 -31.18 28.56
CA VAL A 8 44.22 -30.64 27.51
C VAL A 8 42.81 -30.55 28.08
N ALA A 9 42.37 -29.34 28.43
CA ALA A 9 40.98 -29.07 28.74
C ALA A 9 40.22 -28.84 27.42
N ALA A 10 39.46 -29.86 27.01
CA ALA A 10 38.51 -29.77 25.91
C ALA A 10 37.35 -28.84 26.32
N ALA A 11 37.36 -27.61 25.83
CA ALA A 11 36.23 -26.70 25.94
C ALA A 11 35.14 -27.15 24.95
N LEU A 12 34.12 -27.81 25.49
CA LEU A 12 32.86 -28.12 24.82
C LEU A 12 32.19 -26.82 24.38
N VAL A 13 32.23 -26.50 23.08
CA VAL A 13 31.41 -25.44 22.50
C VAL A 13 29.98 -25.97 22.45
N MET A 14 29.16 -25.59 23.43
CA MET A 14 27.71 -25.79 23.35
C MET A 14 27.17 -24.95 22.21
N VAL A 15 26.78 -25.65 21.14
CA VAL A 15 25.95 -25.12 20.06
C VAL A 15 24.60 -24.76 20.67
N ALA A 16 24.42 -23.51 21.06
CA ALA A 16 23.11 -22.94 21.34
C ALA A 16 22.36 -22.83 20.00
N GLY A 17 21.81 -23.95 19.55
CA GLY A 17 20.84 -23.98 18.47
C GLY A 17 19.63 -23.19 18.92
N CYS A 18 19.52 -21.94 18.44
CA CYS A 18 18.27 -21.21 18.46
C CYS A 18 17.28 -22.06 17.67
N SER A 19 16.45 -22.83 18.37
CA SER A 19 15.29 -23.50 17.82
C SER A 19 14.33 -22.41 17.33
N GLY A 20 14.57 -21.92 16.12
CA GLY A 20 13.58 -21.14 15.39
C GLY A 20 12.33 -21.99 15.34
N SER A 21 11.29 -21.57 16.06
CA SER A 21 9.98 -22.20 15.98
C SER A 21 9.63 -22.32 14.49
N PRO A 22 9.21 -23.50 14.00
CA PRO A 22 8.83 -23.65 12.61
C PRO A 22 7.78 -22.57 12.32
N ALA A 23 8.04 -21.76 11.29
CA ALA A 23 7.11 -20.76 10.82
C ALA A 23 5.75 -21.44 10.68
N ARG A 24 4.78 -20.97 11.46
CA ARG A 24 3.40 -21.46 11.41
C ARG A 24 2.97 -21.32 9.94
N PRO A 25 2.50 -22.39 9.27
CA PRO A 25 2.01 -22.25 7.91
C PRO A 25 0.91 -21.19 7.97
N GLU A 26 1.17 -20.06 7.31
CA GLU A 26 0.24 -18.94 7.25
C GLU A 26 -1.02 -19.47 6.58
N GLY A 27 -2.05 -19.76 7.39
CA GLY A 27 -3.42 -19.86 6.92
C GLY A 27 -3.81 -18.46 6.46
N GLY A 28 -3.37 -18.08 5.26
CA GLY A 28 -3.72 -16.83 4.64
C GLY A 28 -5.25 -16.74 4.49
N PRO A 29 -5.81 -15.52 4.47
CA PRO A 29 -7.20 -15.34 4.13
C PRO A 29 -7.48 -16.03 2.79
N LEU A 30 -8.64 -16.70 2.72
CA LEU A 30 -9.03 -17.39 1.50
C LEU A 30 -9.05 -16.38 0.34
N PRO A 31 -8.61 -16.79 -0.86
CA PRO A 31 -8.73 -15.97 -2.06
C PRO A 31 -10.18 -15.52 -2.23
N TYR A 32 -10.37 -14.36 -2.85
CA TYR A 32 -11.71 -13.82 -3.12
C TYR A 32 -12.60 -14.89 -3.75
N ARG A 33 -13.79 -15.07 -3.18
CA ARG A 33 -14.83 -15.92 -3.73
C ARG A 33 -16.09 -15.10 -3.88
N PRO A 34 -16.58 -14.87 -5.11
CA PRO A 34 -17.83 -14.16 -5.31
C PRO A 34 -18.98 -14.95 -4.68
N THR A 35 -19.90 -14.25 -4.00
CA THR A 35 -21.09 -14.85 -3.38
C THR A 35 -22.26 -14.99 -4.36
N GLY A 36 -22.09 -14.60 -5.62
CA GLY A 36 -23.11 -14.61 -6.67
C GLY A 36 -22.49 -14.59 -8.07
N GLY A 37 -23.32 -14.38 -9.10
CA GLY A 37 -22.84 -14.22 -10.47
C GLY A 37 -21.97 -12.97 -10.63
N CYS A 38 -20.95 -13.06 -11.47
CA CYS A 38 -20.08 -11.92 -11.80
C CYS A 38 -20.68 -11.12 -12.95
N ALA A 39 -20.50 -9.80 -12.90
CA ALA A 39 -20.86 -8.92 -13.99
C ALA A 39 -20.02 -9.29 -15.23
N PRO A 40 -20.62 -9.52 -16.41
CA PRO A 40 -19.88 -9.85 -17.63
C PRO A 40 -19.13 -8.65 -18.22
N ASP A 41 -19.49 -7.42 -17.82
CA ASP A 41 -18.89 -6.19 -18.31
C ASP A 41 -18.93 -5.07 -17.25
N LEU A 42 -18.07 -4.05 -17.42
CA LEU A 42 -17.96 -2.94 -16.47
C LEU A 42 -19.24 -2.08 -16.36
N SER A 43 -20.07 -2.02 -17.40
CA SER A 43 -21.32 -1.25 -17.38
C SER A 43 -22.37 -1.84 -16.44
N GLN A 44 -22.21 -3.11 -16.07
CA GLN A 44 -23.04 -3.80 -15.08
C GLN A 44 -22.50 -3.73 -13.65
N VAL A 45 -21.28 -3.21 -13.46
CA VAL A 45 -20.72 -2.96 -12.13
C VAL A 45 -21.31 -1.66 -11.60
N GLN A 46 -21.99 -1.70 -10.45
CA GLN A 46 -22.61 -0.51 -9.87
C GLN A 46 -21.53 0.48 -9.40
N PRO A 47 -21.43 1.69 -9.98
CA PRO A 47 -20.48 2.69 -9.49
C PRO A 47 -20.83 3.11 -8.06
N GLN A 48 -19.79 3.21 -7.23
CA GLN A 48 -19.86 3.71 -5.86
C GLN A 48 -19.59 5.22 -5.84
N PRO A 49 -20.29 5.99 -5.02
CA PRO A 49 -19.91 7.38 -4.79
C PRO A 49 -18.54 7.43 -4.10
N LEU A 50 -17.84 8.55 -4.25
CA LEU A 50 -16.61 8.78 -3.51
C LEU A 50 -16.90 8.89 -2.00
N ILE A 51 -15.96 8.36 -1.22
CA ILE A 51 -16.07 8.34 0.24
C ILE A 51 -15.95 9.78 0.75
N ALA A 52 -16.99 10.27 1.42
CA ALA A 52 -16.99 11.60 1.99
C ALA A 52 -15.92 11.74 3.09
N ALA A 53 -15.21 12.86 3.08
CA ALA A 53 -14.32 13.22 4.18
C ALA A 53 -15.11 13.57 5.44
N ASP A 54 -14.58 13.24 6.61
CA ASP A 54 -15.15 13.66 7.90
C ASP A 54 -15.06 15.19 8.09
N ALA A 55 -15.62 15.70 9.18
CA ALA A 55 -15.58 17.14 9.50
C ALA A 55 -14.16 17.72 9.65
N LYS A 56 -13.13 16.86 9.72
CA LYS A 56 -11.71 17.24 9.78
C LYS A 56 -11.00 17.07 8.44
N GLY A 57 -11.75 16.81 7.36
CA GLY A 57 -11.21 16.59 6.02
C GLY A 57 -10.53 15.23 5.85
N ARG A 58 -10.80 14.24 6.71
CA ARG A 58 -10.16 12.92 6.63
C ARG A 58 -11.08 11.92 5.96
N VAL A 59 -10.60 11.26 4.90
CA VAL A 59 -11.30 10.13 4.28
C VAL A 59 -11.08 8.87 5.13
N GLY A 60 -12.17 8.20 5.49
CA GLY A 60 -12.13 6.97 6.29
C GLY A 60 -11.55 5.79 5.50
N ARG A 61 -10.78 4.93 6.16
CA ARG A 61 -10.26 3.70 5.56
C ARG A 61 -11.41 2.73 5.29
N VAL A 62 -11.50 2.21 4.07
CA VAL A 62 -12.52 1.25 3.68
C VAL A 62 -11.87 -0.07 3.31
N ASP A 63 -12.52 -1.17 3.68
CA ASP A 63 -12.12 -2.51 3.29
C ASP A 63 -12.51 -2.75 1.82
N PHE A 64 -11.53 -3.19 1.02
CA PHE A 64 -11.73 -3.52 -0.39
C PHE A 64 -12.85 -4.53 -0.60
N ARG A 65 -12.90 -5.60 0.20
CA ARG A 65 -13.93 -6.64 0.07
C ARG A 65 -15.32 -6.16 0.43
N ALA A 66 -15.44 -5.10 1.22
CA ALA A 66 -16.74 -4.53 1.58
C ALA A 66 -17.39 -3.75 0.42
N LEU A 67 -16.58 -3.23 -0.52
CA LEU A 67 -17.07 -2.50 -1.70
C LEU A 67 -16.93 -3.29 -3.00
N ALA A 68 -16.11 -4.35 -3.01
CA ALA A 68 -15.80 -5.10 -4.21
C ALA A 68 -17.03 -5.80 -4.76
N GLN A 69 -17.25 -5.63 -6.06
CA GLN A 69 -18.20 -6.37 -6.86
C GLN A 69 -17.42 -7.33 -7.76
N CYS A 70 -18.04 -8.43 -8.17
CA CYS A 70 -17.39 -9.37 -9.06
C CYS A 70 -17.56 -8.94 -10.52
N LEU A 71 -16.46 -8.88 -11.25
CA LEU A 71 -16.38 -8.71 -12.70
C LEU A 71 -15.79 -9.99 -13.31
N THR A 72 -16.33 -10.45 -14.43
CA THR A 72 -15.70 -11.49 -15.26
C THR A 72 -14.54 -10.85 -16.01
N GLY A 73 -13.32 -11.22 -15.65
CA GLY A 73 -12.11 -10.75 -16.32
C GLY A 73 -11.99 -11.32 -17.74
N GLU A 74 -11.00 -10.83 -18.49
CA GLU A 74 -10.77 -11.22 -19.90
C GLU A 74 -10.54 -12.73 -20.07
N ASP A 75 -9.94 -13.37 -19.08
CA ASP A 75 -9.68 -14.82 -19.06
C ASP A 75 -10.91 -15.65 -18.62
N GLY A 76 -12.05 -15.02 -18.38
CA GLY A 76 -13.25 -15.65 -17.81
C GLY A 76 -13.22 -15.84 -16.28
N GLU A 77 -12.11 -15.47 -15.64
CA GLU A 77 -11.93 -15.57 -14.19
C GLU A 77 -12.68 -14.48 -13.43
N ALA A 78 -13.14 -14.82 -12.23
CA ALA A 78 -13.80 -13.88 -11.32
C ALA A 78 -12.79 -12.90 -10.72
N GLU A 79 -12.99 -11.60 -10.93
CA GLU A 79 -12.12 -10.54 -10.44
C GLU A 79 -12.89 -9.56 -9.55
N PRO A 80 -12.46 -9.34 -8.30
CA PRO A 80 -13.08 -8.33 -7.47
C PRO A 80 -12.66 -6.93 -7.94
N VAL A 81 -13.63 -6.05 -8.13
CA VAL A 81 -13.38 -4.67 -8.57
C VAL A 81 -14.19 -3.69 -7.74
N VAL A 82 -13.64 -2.49 -7.55
CA VAL A 82 -14.37 -1.34 -7.00
C VAL A 82 -14.36 -0.25 -8.05
N LEU A 83 -15.54 0.15 -8.50
CA LEU A 83 -15.73 1.22 -9.46
C LEU A 83 -16.24 2.46 -8.73
N PHE A 84 -15.52 3.58 -8.79
CA PHE A 84 -15.94 4.86 -8.23
C PHE A 84 -16.41 5.80 -9.33
N GLN A 85 -17.49 6.54 -9.07
CA GLN A 85 -17.91 7.64 -9.91
C GLN A 85 -17.14 8.91 -9.54
N LEU A 86 -16.44 9.51 -10.51
CA LEU A 86 -15.72 10.77 -10.33
C LEU A 86 -16.64 12.00 -10.48
N GLY A 87 -17.87 11.82 -10.98
CA GLY A 87 -18.85 12.90 -11.16
C GLY A 87 -18.41 13.93 -12.19
N ASP A 88 -19.17 15.02 -12.32
CA ASP A 88 -18.95 16.08 -13.31
C ASP A 88 -17.87 17.07 -12.86
N ARG A 89 -16.65 16.58 -12.62
CA ARG A 89 -15.52 17.43 -12.23
C ARG A 89 -14.77 17.94 -13.45
N GLU A 90 -14.62 19.25 -13.53
CA GLU A 90 -13.76 19.88 -14.53
C GLU A 90 -12.29 19.72 -14.14
N PRO A 91 -11.41 19.27 -15.05
CA PRO A 91 -9.97 19.36 -14.87
C PRO A 91 -9.50 20.81 -14.64
N PRO A 92 -8.35 21.05 -13.98
CA PRO A 92 -7.46 20.06 -13.41
C PRO A 92 -7.85 19.61 -11.99
N PHE A 93 -7.71 18.31 -11.72
CA PHE A 93 -7.82 17.75 -10.38
C PHE A 93 -6.86 16.58 -10.18
N SER A 94 -6.57 16.26 -8.91
CA SER A 94 -5.75 15.10 -8.56
C SER A 94 -6.56 14.04 -7.85
N ILE A 95 -6.28 12.79 -8.14
CA ILE A 95 -6.81 11.62 -7.45
C ILE A 95 -5.66 11.03 -6.62
N GLU A 96 -5.87 10.91 -5.32
CA GLU A 96 -4.95 10.26 -4.40
C GLU A 96 -5.56 8.94 -3.93
N VAL A 97 -4.86 7.83 -4.22
CA VAL A 97 -5.22 6.50 -3.75
C VAL A 97 -4.17 6.06 -2.74
N VAL A 98 -4.62 5.73 -1.53
CA VAL A 98 -3.75 5.25 -0.46
C VAL A 98 -4.16 3.85 -0.05
N LEU A 99 -3.26 2.89 -0.17
CA LEU A 99 -3.42 1.53 0.34
C LEU A 99 -2.71 1.43 1.68
N PHE A 100 -3.31 0.72 2.62
CA PHE A 100 -2.76 0.54 3.96
C PHE A 100 -2.29 -0.90 4.13
N ALA A 101 -1.01 -1.08 4.49
CA ALA A 101 -0.53 -2.35 4.98
C ALA A 101 -1.20 -2.67 6.31
N ASP A 102 -1.66 -3.91 6.46
CA ASP A 102 -1.94 -4.52 7.74
C ASP A 102 -0.68 -5.25 8.25
N ARG A 103 -0.84 -6.19 9.20
CA ARG A 103 0.29 -6.81 9.90
C ARG A 103 1.15 -7.71 9.01
N ASP A 104 0.54 -8.38 8.05
CA ASP A 104 1.19 -9.39 7.21
C ASP A 104 0.80 -9.25 5.73
N SER A 105 -0.08 -8.32 5.38
CA SER A 105 -0.52 -8.14 4.00
C SER A 105 -0.78 -6.68 3.61
N ALA A 106 -0.83 -6.45 2.31
CA ALA A 106 -1.33 -5.23 1.70
C ALA A 106 -2.08 -5.59 0.40
N LEU A 107 -3.05 -4.75 0.03
CA LEU A 107 -3.73 -4.89 -1.25
C LEU A 107 -2.74 -4.62 -2.38
N ALA A 108 -2.59 -5.58 -3.29
CA ALA A 108 -1.86 -5.39 -4.54
C ALA A 108 -2.82 -4.71 -5.54
N ALA A 109 -2.98 -3.39 -5.49
CA ALA A 109 -3.97 -2.72 -6.34
C ALA A 109 -3.37 -2.20 -7.67
N ALA A 110 -4.15 -2.32 -8.74
CA ALA A 110 -4.06 -1.52 -9.94
C ALA A 110 -5.20 -0.50 -9.98
N VAL A 111 -4.91 0.68 -10.53
CA VAL A 111 -5.83 1.81 -10.64
C VAL A 111 -5.96 2.21 -12.10
N GLU A 112 -7.19 2.35 -12.58
CA GLU A 112 -7.50 2.80 -13.93
C GLU A 112 -8.45 3.99 -13.89
N ILE A 113 -8.17 4.99 -14.71
CA ILE A 113 -9.07 6.12 -14.94
C ILE A 113 -9.83 5.80 -16.22
N LEU A 114 -11.16 5.84 -16.16
CA LEU A 114 -12.02 5.50 -17.28
C LEU A 114 -12.87 6.69 -17.72
N ASP A 115 -13.20 6.70 -19.01
CA ASP A 115 -14.18 7.64 -19.57
C ASP A 115 -15.64 7.20 -19.31
N GLY A 116 -16.60 8.01 -19.77
CA GLY A 116 -18.03 7.71 -19.63
C GLY A 116 -18.51 6.42 -20.32
N GLY A 117 -17.74 5.90 -21.27
CA GLY A 117 -17.97 4.64 -21.97
C GLY A 117 -17.16 3.46 -21.41
N PHE A 118 -16.52 3.62 -20.25
CA PHE A 118 -15.62 2.65 -19.64
C PHE A 118 -14.32 2.38 -20.42
N GLY A 119 -13.97 3.27 -21.35
CA GLY A 119 -12.67 3.25 -22.03
C GLY A 119 -11.55 3.71 -21.09
N THR A 120 -10.44 2.97 -21.06
CA THR A 120 -9.29 3.32 -20.21
C THR A 120 -8.57 4.56 -20.75
N LEU A 121 -8.53 5.63 -19.96
CA LEU A 121 -7.78 6.86 -20.22
C LEU A 121 -6.36 6.82 -19.64
N ASP A 122 -6.20 6.16 -18.50
CA ASP A 122 -4.91 5.98 -17.82
C ASP A 122 -4.91 4.73 -16.95
N ARG A 123 -3.73 4.16 -16.70
CA ARG A 123 -3.55 2.95 -15.91
C ARG A 123 -2.25 2.98 -15.11
N HIS A 124 -2.36 2.60 -13.84
CA HIS A 124 -1.25 2.48 -12.92
C HIS A 124 -1.29 1.11 -12.23
N GLY A 125 -0.20 0.36 -12.33
CA GLY A 125 -0.01 -0.88 -11.58
C GLY A 125 0.39 -0.64 -10.13
N PHE A 126 0.55 -1.71 -9.35
CA PHE A 126 1.00 -1.61 -7.96
C PHE A 126 2.41 -1.02 -7.84
N ASP A 127 3.26 -1.24 -8.85
CA ASP A 127 4.61 -0.69 -8.97
C ASP A 127 4.66 0.84 -9.04
N SER A 128 3.54 1.48 -9.39
CA SER A 128 3.40 2.93 -9.46
C SER A 128 3.18 3.58 -8.08
N PHE A 129 2.92 2.79 -7.03
CA PHE A 129 2.70 3.31 -5.69
C PHE A 129 4.01 3.57 -4.94
N THR A 130 4.09 4.72 -4.27
CA THR A 130 5.21 5.03 -3.36
C THR A 130 4.93 4.49 -1.96
N SER A 131 5.85 3.68 -1.44
CA SER A 131 5.76 3.10 -0.09
C SER A 131 6.38 4.00 0.98
N ARG A 132 5.62 4.32 2.04
CA ARG A 132 6.13 5.03 3.22
C ARG A 132 5.33 4.66 4.47
N ASN A 133 6.02 4.17 5.51
CA ASN A 133 5.43 3.86 6.82
C ASN A 133 4.17 2.97 6.73
N GLY A 134 4.23 1.90 5.93
CA GLY A 134 3.11 0.97 5.75
C GLY A 134 1.93 1.55 4.95
N ARG A 135 2.17 2.62 4.19
CA ARG A 135 1.22 3.19 3.23
C ARG A 135 1.80 3.14 1.83
N PHE A 136 0.97 2.76 0.86
CA PHE A 136 1.29 2.83 -0.56
C PHE A 136 0.45 3.94 -1.14
N THR A 137 1.07 4.98 -1.65
CA THR A 137 0.38 6.17 -2.15
C THR A 137 0.61 6.31 -3.65
N LEU A 138 -0.48 6.46 -4.39
CA LEU A 138 -0.49 6.85 -5.79
C LEU A 138 -1.21 8.19 -5.89
N THR A 139 -0.59 9.17 -6.55
CA THR A 139 -1.24 10.43 -6.92
C THR A 139 -1.19 10.56 -8.42
N THR A 140 -2.35 10.67 -9.05
CA THR A 140 -2.50 10.90 -10.49
C THR A 140 -3.25 12.21 -10.74
N PHE A 141 -2.94 12.87 -11.85
CA PHE A 141 -3.45 14.19 -12.20
C PHE A 141 -4.28 14.11 -13.47
N VAL A 142 -5.56 14.45 -13.35
CA VAL A 142 -6.48 14.57 -14.48
C VAL A 142 -6.37 15.98 -15.03
N ASN A 143 -5.88 16.09 -16.28
CA ASN A 143 -5.69 17.34 -17.01
C ASN A 143 -6.66 17.42 -18.20
N ASP A 144 -6.58 18.49 -19.00
CA ASP A 144 -7.45 18.69 -20.17
C ASP A 144 -7.43 17.54 -21.19
N ARG A 145 -6.31 16.82 -21.31
CA ARG A 145 -6.20 15.62 -22.18
C ARG A 145 -7.08 14.47 -21.72
N GLN A 146 -7.50 14.48 -20.46
CA GLN A 146 -8.35 13.49 -19.81
C GLN A 146 -9.68 14.11 -19.36
N ALA A 147 -10.14 15.16 -20.04
CA ALA A 147 -11.39 15.88 -19.71
C ALA A 147 -12.67 15.03 -19.76
N GLY A 148 -12.59 13.78 -20.22
CA GLY A 148 -13.68 12.80 -20.19
C GLY A 148 -13.63 11.82 -19.01
N ALA A 149 -12.75 12.00 -18.02
CA ALA A 149 -12.61 11.08 -16.90
C ALA A 149 -13.88 11.04 -16.03
N SER A 150 -14.60 9.92 -16.07
CA SER A 150 -15.88 9.74 -15.39
C SER A 150 -15.81 8.72 -14.26
N TYR A 151 -14.90 7.75 -14.34
CA TYR A 151 -14.78 6.70 -13.35
C TYR A 151 -13.34 6.41 -12.95
N LEU A 152 -13.18 5.86 -11.75
CA LEU A 152 -11.94 5.29 -11.25
C LEU A 152 -12.20 3.82 -10.90
N LEU A 153 -11.48 2.92 -11.56
CA LEU A 153 -11.53 1.49 -11.31
C LEU A 153 -10.34 1.09 -10.45
N LEU A 154 -10.62 0.41 -9.33
CA LEU A 154 -9.63 -0.20 -8.45
C LEU A 154 -9.82 -1.72 -8.50
N ARG A 155 -8.75 -2.46 -8.79
CA ARG A 155 -8.78 -3.93 -8.88
C ARG A 155 -7.45 -4.55 -8.43
N PRO A 156 -7.39 -5.84 -8.09
CA PRO A 156 -6.12 -6.48 -7.79
C PRO A 156 -5.20 -6.53 -9.01
N ASP A 157 -3.95 -6.10 -8.84
CA ASP A 157 -2.89 -6.23 -9.81
C ASP A 157 -2.35 -7.67 -9.79
N ARG A 158 -2.79 -8.45 -10.79
CA ARG A 158 -2.45 -9.87 -10.92
C ARG A 158 -0.95 -10.14 -10.99
N GLN A 159 -0.14 -9.20 -11.48
CA GLN A 159 1.32 -9.37 -11.54
C GLN A 159 1.94 -9.43 -10.13
N TRP A 160 1.31 -8.77 -9.17
CA TRP A 160 1.83 -8.63 -7.81
C TRP A 160 1.13 -9.52 -6.78
N LEU A 161 0.01 -10.17 -7.14
CA LEU A 161 -0.70 -11.07 -6.25
C LEU A 161 0.18 -12.22 -5.74
N ASN A 162 0.12 -12.46 -4.43
CA ASN A 162 0.91 -13.45 -3.68
C ASN A 162 2.42 -13.22 -3.69
N SER A 163 2.91 -12.11 -4.27
CA SER A 163 4.30 -11.73 -4.15
C SER A 163 4.61 -11.24 -2.73
N GLN A 164 5.88 -11.31 -2.36
CA GLN A 164 6.36 -10.83 -1.07
C GLN A 164 7.10 -9.51 -1.25
N MET A 165 6.89 -8.60 -0.31
CA MET A 165 7.60 -7.34 -0.26
C MET A 165 8.12 -7.10 1.15
N GLN A 166 9.35 -6.58 1.22
CA GLN A 166 9.99 -6.24 2.49
C GLN A 166 9.81 -4.75 2.76
N LEU A 167 9.12 -4.42 3.85
CA LEU A 167 9.08 -3.09 4.40
C LEU A 167 10.18 -2.94 5.45
N VAL A 168 11.02 -1.93 5.26
CA VAL A 168 11.99 -1.52 6.26
C VAL A 168 11.52 -0.19 6.85
N SER A 169 11.36 -0.17 8.17
CA SER A 169 11.03 1.06 8.90
C SER A 169 12.09 1.30 9.96
N GLY A 170 12.62 2.52 10.00
CA GLY A 170 13.61 2.96 10.98
C GLY A 170 13.00 4.01 11.89
N ASN A 171 13.22 3.89 13.19
CA ASN A 171 13.03 4.98 14.13
C ASN A 171 14.39 5.40 14.66
N ARG A 172 14.68 6.70 14.65
CA ARG A 172 15.92 7.28 15.18
C ARG A 172 15.57 8.31 16.22
N TRP A 173 16.20 8.23 17.38
CA TRP A 173 16.17 9.29 18.39
C TRP A 173 17.56 9.85 18.60
N THR A 174 17.62 11.14 18.92
CA THR A 174 18.86 11.85 19.21
C THR A 174 18.75 12.45 20.60
N THR A 175 19.66 12.05 21.47
CA THR A 175 19.77 12.61 22.82
C THR A 175 20.90 13.63 22.82
N VAL A 176 20.55 14.88 23.10
CA VAL A 176 21.51 15.97 23.29
C VAL A 176 21.81 16.07 24.79
N TRP A 177 23.08 16.21 25.13
CA TRP A 177 23.52 16.47 26.50
C TRP A 177 24.44 17.69 26.54
N SER A 178 24.43 18.41 27.65
CA SER A 178 25.25 19.59 27.89
C SER A 178 25.72 19.62 29.33
N THR A 179 26.99 19.95 29.55
CA THR A 179 27.56 20.20 30.88
C THR A 179 27.86 21.69 31.13
N GLY A 180 27.29 22.59 30.31
CA GLY A 180 27.49 24.04 30.38
C GLY A 180 28.73 24.55 29.64
N ALA A 181 29.82 23.77 29.61
CA ALA A 181 31.04 24.09 28.85
C ALA A 181 31.24 23.24 27.59
N VAL A 182 30.59 22.07 27.51
CA VAL A 182 30.66 21.15 26.37
C VAL A 182 29.25 20.67 26.03
N MET A 183 28.94 20.62 24.75
CA MET A 183 27.73 20.01 24.21
C MET A 183 28.09 18.79 23.37
N GLY A 184 27.28 17.74 23.49
CA GLY A 184 27.39 16.54 22.69
C GLY A 184 26.01 16.02 22.32
N ALA A 185 25.97 15.16 21.31
CA ALA A 185 24.78 14.41 20.97
C ALA A 185 25.18 12.99 20.63
N TYR A 186 24.35 12.03 21.06
CA TYR A 186 24.40 10.68 20.51
C TYR A 186 23.07 10.37 19.84
N SER A 187 23.13 9.60 18.76
CA SER A 187 21.94 9.12 18.05
C SER A 187 21.91 7.62 18.12
N ASP A 188 20.73 7.08 18.38
CA ASP A 188 20.45 5.65 18.38
C ASP A 188 19.15 5.41 17.63
N GLY A 189 18.88 4.17 17.24
CA GLY A 189 17.71 3.84 16.45
C GLY A 189 17.42 2.35 16.40
N THR A 190 16.16 2.05 16.07
CA THR A 190 15.70 0.68 15.81
C THR A 190 15.25 0.59 14.37
N GLU A 191 15.71 -0.45 13.67
CA GLU A 191 15.20 -0.84 12.36
C GLU A 191 14.29 -2.06 12.51
N THR A 192 13.08 -1.97 11.99
CA THR A 192 12.14 -3.07 11.94
C THR A 192 11.94 -3.45 10.48
N THR A 193 12.27 -4.70 10.16
CA THR A 193 11.95 -5.34 8.89
C THR A 193 10.65 -6.12 9.04
N GLN A 194 9.70 -5.84 8.16
CA GLN A 194 8.43 -6.54 8.05
C GLN A 194 8.31 -7.14 6.65
N ARG A 195 7.91 -8.40 6.57
CA ARG A 195 7.53 -9.02 5.30
C ARG A 195 6.02 -8.93 5.14
N LEU A 196 5.58 -8.45 3.98
CA LEU A 196 4.19 -8.38 3.59
C LEU A 196 3.94 -9.30 2.41
N VAL A 197 2.81 -9.99 2.43
CA VAL A 197 2.26 -10.69 1.27
C VAL A 197 1.29 -9.74 0.57
N LEU A 198 1.48 -9.52 -0.71
CA LEU A 198 0.55 -8.72 -1.51
C LEU A 198 -0.67 -9.59 -1.87
N ARG A 199 -1.87 -9.13 -1.54
CA ARG A 199 -3.12 -9.91 -1.62
C ARG A 199 -4.20 -9.18 -2.43
N ASP A 200 -5.31 -9.88 -2.66
CA ASP A 200 -6.53 -9.35 -3.28
C ASP A 200 -7.47 -8.65 -2.28
N ASP A 201 -6.99 -8.41 -1.06
CA ASP A 201 -7.70 -7.79 0.04
C ASP A 201 -6.86 -6.74 0.75
N GLY A 202 -7.52 -5.90 1.54
CA GLY A 202 -6.87 -4.85 2.32
C GLY A 202 -7.72 -3.59 2.41
N LYS A 203 -7.12 -2.55 2.99
CA LYS A 203 -7.79 -1.28 3.23
C LYS A 203 -7.23 -0.20 2.34
N PHE A 204 -8.09 0.71 1.91
CA PHE A 204 -7.70 1.82 1.07
C PHE A 204 -8.52 3.07 1.36
N THR A 205 -8.07 4.20 0.81
CA THR A 205 -8.82 5.45 0.69
C THR A 205 -8.64 6.01 -0.71
N VAL A 206 -9.68 6.66 -1.24
CA VAL A 206 -9.62 7.44 -2.48
C VAL A 206 -10.05 8.86 -2.15
N GLU A 207 -9.21 9.82 -2.48
CA GLU A 207 -9.49 11.24 -2.31
C GLU A 207 -9.34 11.96 -3.65
N VAL A 208 -10.29 12.85 -3.96
CA VAL A 208 -10.22 13.70 -5.15
C VAL A 208 -10.11 15.15 -4.69
N LYS A 209 -9.03 15.81 -5.10
CA LYS A 209 -8.72 17.20 -4.72
C LYS A 209 -8.74 18.07 -5.97
N ALA A 210 -9.49 19.16 -5.93
CA ALA A 210 -9.39 20.20 -6.95
C ALA A 210 -7.96 20.74 -6.96
N TYR A 211 -7.38 20.93 -8.14
CA TYR A 211 -6.06 21.53 -8.24
C TYR A 211 -6.18 23.04 -8.03
N ALA A 212 -5.80 23.52 -6.84
CA ALA A 212 -5.57 24.94 -6.62
C ALA A 212 -4.09 25.22 -6.90
N PRO A 213 -3.72 25.89 -8.01
CA PRO A 213 -2.34 26.29 -8.22
C PRO A 213 -1.94 27.16 -7.03
N LYS A 214 -0.84 26.79 -6.34
CA LYS A 214 -0.20 27.72 -5.41
C LYS A 214 0.19 28.93 -6.24
N THR A 215 -0.47 30.07 -6.02
CA THR A 215 -0.03 31.33 -6.59
C THR A 215 1.39 31.55 -6.10
N LEU A 216 2.37 31.36 -6.99
CA LEU A 216 3.74 31.73 -6.70
C LEU A 216 3.73 33.25 -6.63
N GLU A 217 3.68 33.81 -5.42
CA GLU A 217 4.03 35.20 -5.21
C GLU A 217 5.49 35.35 -5.64
N ILE A 218 5.69 35.76 -6.90
CA ILE A 218 6.98 36.21 -7.37
C ILE A 218 7.23 37.52 -6.64
N SER A 219 7.91 37.46 -5.49
CA SER A 219 8.47 38.63 -4.85
C SER A 219 9.46 39.22 -5.84
N ARG A 220 9.07 40.28 -6.54
CA ARG A 220 10.00 41.06 -7.36
C ARG A 220 11.07 41.63 -6.41
N PRO A 221 12.37 41.46 -6.72
CA PRO A 221 13.44 42.06 -5.93
C PRO A 221 13.41 43.58 -5.99
#